data_AF-A0A2Z6R8Q3-F1
#
_entry.id   AF-A0A2Z6R8Q3-F1
#
_cell.length_a   1.000
_cell.length_b   1.000
_cell.length_c   1.000
_cell.angle_alpha   90.00
_cell.angle_beta   90.00
_cell.angle_gamma   90.00
#
_symmetry.space_group_name_H-M   'P 1'
#
loop_
_entity.id
_entity.type
_entity.pdbx_description
1 polymer ?
#
loop_
_entity_poly.entity_id
_entity_poly.type
_entity_poly.pdbx_seq_one_letter_code
_entity_poly.pdbx_strand_id
1 'polypeptide(L)'
;MGGKVLGIPPPPQRRNPETPSQPIDSTQPSRPPATSIIPPELFITICEPLTPDDLFSLSQVSRYFRDLLCSPNSSATQSIWRMSRLTFLSYPTLPPPPPPPHGTVSPDGMDERTYILITNIAIRCQFCYDRKKQSHIYWAFQIRSCDDCFLQRTISEYRLLNHYKIPKDALCGLPYVSPCNYKIYWKDHIPTAQSDYSLAKESDLLEVWMMQQKTKLERYLNTIENHEWEFRNEMTKWSYHNTLSLQEIKLRSSCMAEEIASDMKLDSEKLRDWGIYWYPMNNNIVRNLNEDDWNDWRLEIEAECKKIIRKSHAKWYNRFSRASIIY
;
A
#
# COMPACT_ATOMS: atom_id res chain seq x y z
N MET A 1 -23.42 -1.40 67.49
CA MET A 1 -24.19 -2.45 68.19
C MET A 1 -25.45 -2.74 67.40
N GLY A 2 -25.81 -4.01 67.23
CA GLY A 2 -27.07 -4.44 66.58
C GLY A 2 -26.84 -5.46 65.48
N GLY A 3 -26.98 -6.74 65.82
CA GLY A 3 -26.71 -7.89 64.95
C GLY A 3 -27.94 -8.45 64.22
N LYS A 4 -27.60 -9.33 63.27
CA LYS A 4 -28.35 -10.22 62.37
C LYS A 4 -29.69 -10.79 62.89
N VAL A 5 -30.62 -11.02 61.94
CA VAL A 5 -31.25 -12.34 61.75
C VAL A 5 -31.44 -12.61 60.24
N LEU A 6 -30.98 -13.78 59.80
CA LEU A 6 -31.06 -14.35 58.45
C LEU A 6 -32.37 -15.16 58.32
N GLY A 7 -33.10 -15.00 57.20
CA GLY A 7 -34.25 -15.82 56.82
C GLY A 7 -33.88 -16.88 55.76
N ILE A 8 -34.34 -18.10 55.99
CA ILE A 8 -34.07 -19.35 55.24
C ILE A 8 -34.89 -19.41 53.94
N PRO A 9 -34.36 -19.95 52.82
CA PRO A 9 -35.09 -20.11 51.55
C PRO A 9 -35.94 -21.40 51.49
N PRO A 10 -37.00 -21.45 50.64
CA PRO A 10 -37.89 -22.61 50.53
C PRO A 10 -37.27 -23.77 49.72
N PRO A 11 -37.81 -25.01 49.89
CA PRO A 11 -37.18 -26.25 49.43
C PRO A 11 -37.41 -26.56 47.93
N PRO A 12 -36.60 -27.45 47.33
CA PRO A 12 -36.62 -27.74 45.91
C PRO A 12 -37.73 -28.75 45.54
N GLN A 13 -38.53 -28.44 44.52
CA GLN A 13 -39.50 -29.36 43.95
C GLN A 13 -38.87 -30.28 42.90
N ARG A 14 -39.17 -31.58 43.03
CA ARG A 14 -38.65 -32.71 42.25
C ARG A 14 -39.19 -32.75 40.82
N ARG A 15 -38.33 -33.20 39.89
CA ARG A 15 -38.65 -33.58 38.50
C ARG A 15 -39.36 -34.94 38.41
N ASN A 16 -40.22 -35.08 37.39
CA ASN A 16 -40.28 -36.13 36.34
C ASN A 16 -41.73 -36.27 35.80
N PRO A 17 -42.00 -36.88 34.62
CA PRO A 17 -41.16 -37.22 33.47
C PRO A 17 -41.73 -36.76 32.09
N GLU A 18 -40.90 -36.93 31.06
CA GLU A 18 -41.08 -36.65 29.62
C GLU A 18 -42.21 -37.44 28.94
N THR A 19 -42.87 -36.85 27.92
CA THR A 19 -43.08 -37.40 26.55
C THR A 19 -43.79 -36.36 25.64
N PRO A 20 -43.77 -36.46 24.29
CA PRO A 20 -42.65 -36.27 23.38
C PRO A 20 -42.84 -35.10 22.38
N SER A 21 -41.69 -34.58 21.94
CA SER A 21 -41.40 -33.81 20.72
C SER A 21 -42.44 -33.83 19.58
N GLN A 22 -42.94 -32.65 19.21
CA GLN A 22 -43.29 -32.35 17.83
C GLN A 22 -42.13 -31.57 17.17
N PRO A 23 -41.81 -31.82 15.89
CA PRO A 23 -40.72 -31.13 15.22
C PRO A 23 -41.12 -29.68 15.00
N ILE A 24 -40.32 -28.75 15.53
CA ILE A 24 -40.34 -27.35 15.10
C ILE A 24 -39.88 -27.36 13.65
N ASP A 25 -40.84 -27.22 12.75
CA ASP A 25 -40.62 -27.02 11.34
C ASP A 25 -39.66 -25.84 11.19
N SER A 26 -38.47 -26.15 10.68
CA SER A 26 -37.39 -25.20 10.42
C SER A 26 -37.91 -24.21 9.38
N THR A 27 -38.48 -23.11 9.86
CA THR A 27 -38.88 -21.98 9.05
C THR A 27 -37.62 -21.51 8.32
N GLN A 28 -37.58 -21.76 7.01
CA GLN A 28 -36.55 -21.24 6.12
C GLN A 28 -36.35 -19.75 6.40
N PRO A 29 -35.12 -19.21 6.34
CA PRO A 29 -34.94 -17.78 6.33
C PRO A 29 -35.71 -17.22 5.12
N SER A 30 -36.82 -16.54 5.41
CA SER A 30 -37.66 -15.90 4.42
C SER A 30 -36.79 -14.99 3.57
N ARG A 31 -36.65 -15.36 2.29
CA ARG A 31 -36.09 -14.48 1.26
C ARG A 31 -36.81 -13.12 1.37
N PRO A 32 -36.09 -11.99 1.42
CA PRO A 32 -36.75 -10.70 1.55
C PRO A 32 -37.72 -10.50 0.38
N PRO A 33 -38.89 -9.87 0.61
CA PRO A 33 -39.92 -9.74 -0.40
C PRO A 33 -39.38 -8.95 -1.60
N ALA A 34 -39.79 -9.36 -2.81
CA ALA A 34 -39.36 -8.82 -4.10
C ALA A 34 -39.83 -7.37 -4.39
N THR A 35 -40.27 -6.63 -3.37
CA THR A 35 -40.90 -5.30 -3.47
C THR A 35 -39.99 -4.14 -3.07
N SER A 36 -38.71 -4.38 -2.79
CA SER A 36 -37.77 -3.33 -2.34
C SER A 36 -36.63 -3.08 -3.33
N ILE A 37 -36.84 -3.31 -4.63
CA ILE A 37 -35.87 -2.97 -5.66
C ILE A 37 -36.22 -1.58 -6.19
N ILE A 38 -35.40 -0.59 -5.84
CA ILE A 38 -35.48 0.73 -6.44
C ILE A 38 -35.06 0.57 -7.92
N PRO A 39 -35.89 1.01 -8.89
CA PRO A 39 -35.48 1.05 -10.30
C PRO A 39 -34.14 1.77 -10.46
N PRO A 40 -33.23 1.29 -11.32
CA PRO A 40 -31.90 1.89 -11.50
C PRO A 40 -31.93 3.40 -11.76
N GLU A 41 -32.90 3.88 -12.53
CA GLU A 41 -33.08 5.29 -12.87
C GLU A 41 -33.42 6.12 -11.63
N LEU A 42 -34.36 5.65 -10.81
CA LEU A 42 -34.72 6.30 -9.55
C LEU A 42 -33.57 6.26 -8.55
N PHE A 43 -32.80 5.17 -8.53
CA PHE A 43 -31.63 5.07 -7.66
C PHE A 43 -30.55 6.09 -8.04
N ILE A 44 -30.30 6.30 -9.34
CA ILE A 44 -29.37 7.34 -9.83
C ILE A 44 -29.85 8.72 -9.39
N THR A 45 -31.14 9.05 -9.56
CA THR A 45 -31.71 10.34 -9.12
C THR A 45 -31.60 10.54 -7.61
N ILE A 46 -31.79 9.49 -6.81
CA ILE A 46 -31.58 9.55 -5.35
C ILE A 46 -30.11 9.86 -5.01
N CYS A 47 -29.16 9.38 -5.82
CA CYS A 47 -27.74 9.57 -5.58
C CYS A 47 -27.19 10.92 -6.10
N GLU A 48 -27.86 11.57 -7.04
CA GLU A 48 -27.43 12.83 -7.66
C GLU A 48 -27.09 13.95 -6.64
N PRO A 49 -27.88 14.21 -5.59
CA PRO A 49 -27.56 15.23 -4.60
C PRO A 49 -26.59 14.77 -3.50
N LEU A 50 -26.09 13.53 -3.54
CA LEU A 50 -25.26 12.97 -2.46
C LEU A 50 -23.78 13.31 -2.64
N THR A 51 -23.16 13.79 -1.56
CA THR A 51 -21.71 13.96 -1.50
C THR A 51 -20.99 12.61 -1.49
N PRO A 52 -19.69 12.55 -1.77
CA PRO A 52 -18.97 11.30 -1.66
C PRO A 52 -19.07 10.65 -0.28
N ASP A 53 -18.98 11.42 0.81
CA ASP A 53 -19.14 10.92 2.18
C ASP A 53 -20.54 10.30 2.43
N ASP A 54 -21.59 10.92 1.87
CA ASP A 54 -22.95 10.37 1.92
C ASP A 54 -23.04 9.04 1.16
N LEU A 55 -22.44 8.95 -0.02
CA LEU A 55 -22.38 7.71 -0.79
C LEU A 55 -21.60 6.61 -0.06
N PHE A 56 -20.48 6.96 0.59
CA PHE A 56 -19.73 6.02 1.43
C PHE A 56 -20.57 5.55 2.62
N SER A 57 -21.32 6.44 3.25
CA SER A 57 -22.21 6.12 4.36
C SER A 57 -23.37 5.23 3.91
N LEU A 58 -24.03 5.58 2.81
CA LEU A 58 -25.11 4.80 2.20
C LEU A 58 -24.65 3.39 1.80
N SER A 59 -23.42 3.24 1.29
CA SER A 59 -22.85 1.93 0.95
C SER A 59 -22.67 1.00 2.17
N GLN A 60 -22.75 1.54 3.39
CA GLN A 60 -22.58 0.78 4.64
C GLN A 60 -23.89 0.42 5.33
N VAL A 61 -25.03 1.02 4.96
CA VAL A 61 -26.30 0.80 5.68
C VAL A 61 -27.02 -0.49 5.29
N SER A 62 -26.78 -1.03 4.08
CA SER A 62 -27.37 -2.30 3.65
C SER A 62 -26.52 -3.01 2.60
N ARG A 63 -26.65 -4.34 2.49
CA ARG A 63 -26.01 -5.11 1.42
C ARG A 63 -26.48 -4.66 0.04
N TYR A 64 -27.78 -4.34 -0.10
CA TYR A 64 -28.34 -3.87 -1.36
C TYR A 64 -27.65 -2.59 -1.88
N PHE A 65 -27.51 -1.57 -1.04
CA PHE A 65 -26.79 -0.34 -1.44
C PHE A 65 -25.31 -0.57 -1.62
N ARG A 66 -24.71 -1.46 -0.82
CA ARG A 66 -23.31 -1.86 -1.01
C ARG A 66 -23.09 -2.46 -2.38
N ASP A 67 -23.94 -3.38 -2.81
CA ASP A 67 -23.81 -4.07 -4.09
C ASP A 67 -23.99 -3.09 -5.27
N LEU A 68 -24.89 -2.10 -5.13
CA LEU A 68 -25.08 -1.05 -6.12
C LEU A 68 -23.93 -0.03 -6.17
N LEU A 69 -23.40 0.38 -5.02
CA LEU A 69 -22.41 1.46 -4.92
C LEU A 69 -20.96 0.98 -4.90
N CYS A 70 -20.69 -0.30 -4.67
CA CYS A 70 -19.33 -0.85 -4.58
C CYS A 70 -19.00 -1.82 -5.71
N SER A 71 -19.76 -1.81 -6.81
CA SER A 71 -19.47 -2.62 -8.00
C SER A 71 -18.50 -1.88 -8.93
N PRO A 72 -17.20 -2.24 -8.98
CA PRO A 72 -16.19 -1.48 -9.72
C PRO A 72 -16.45 -1.50 -11.24
N ASN A 73 -17.01 -2.59 -11.77
CA ASN A 73 -17.18 -2.79 -13.21
C ASN A 73 -18.53 -2.26 -13.75
N SER A 74 -19.36 -1.68 -12.88
CA SER A 74 -20.67 -1.14 -13.25
C SER A 74 -20.54 0.29 -13.75
N SER A 75 -20.88 0.54 -15.02
CA SER A 75 -20.85 1.87 -15.61
C SER A 75 -21.77 2.87 -14.89
N ALA A 76 -22.93 2.41 -14.42
CA ALA A 76 -23.85 3.22 -13.63
C ALA A 76 -23.23 3.61 -12.28
N THR A 77 -22.59 2.66 -11.60
CA THR A 77 -21.89 2.90 -10.34
C THR A 77 -20.76 3.90 -10.54
N GLN A 78 -19.91 3.73 -11.56
CA GLN A 78 -18.85 4.68 -11.89
C GLN A 78 -19.41 6.08 -12.19
N SER A 79 -20.56 6.16 -12.87
CA SER A 79 -21.19 7.44 -13.21
C SER A 79 -21.72 8.17 -11.97
N ILE A 80 -22.31 7.45 -11.00
CA ILE A 80 -22.76 8.01 -9.73
C ILE A 80 -21.57 8.62 -8.97
N TRP A 81 -20.48 7.86 -8.80
CA TRP A 81 -19.29 8.36 -8.10
C TRP A 81 -18.63 9.53 -8.82
N ARG A 82 -18.52 9.46 -10.15
CA ARG A 82 -17.98 10.55 -10.98
C ARG A 82 -18.80 11.83 -10.83
N MET A 83 -20.13 11.73 -10.92
CA MET A 83 -21.01 12.88 -10.79
C MET A 83 -20.84 13.52 -9.41
N SER A 84 -20.88 12.70 -8.35
CA SER A 84 -20.69 13.18 -6.98
C SER A 84 -19.32 13.86 -6.80
N ARG A 85 -18.24 13.27 -7.32
CA ARG A 85 -16.89 13.88 -7.30
C ARG A 85 -16.87 15.24 -8.01
N LEU A 86 -17.35 15.32 -9.25
CA LEU A 86 -17.27 16.53 -10.06
C LEU A 86 -18.20 17.65 -9.56
N THR A 87 -19.30 17.29 -8.90
CA THR A 87 -20.26 18.26 -8.35
C THR A 87 -19.80 18.82 -7.01
N PHE A 88 -19.28 17.97 -6.10
CA PHE A 88 -19.08 18.34 -4.70
C PHE A 88 -17.63 18.55 -4.29
N LEU A 89 -16.65 18.04 -5.05
CA LEU A 89 -15.24 18.16 -4.70
C LEU A 89 -14.53 19.18 -5.59
N SER A 90 -13.75 20.06 -4.98
CA SER A 90 -12.79 20.93 -5.70
C SER A 90 -11.56 20.17 -6.17
N TYR A 91 -11.31 18.98 -5.61
CA TYR A 91 -10.22 18.07 -5.93
C TYR A 91 -10.61 16.61 -5.61
N PRO A 92 -10.22 15.61 -6.41
CA PRO A 92 -9.55 15.71 -7.69
C PRO A 92 -10.50 16.01 -8.85
N THR A 93 -10.01 16.78 -9.82
CA THR A 93 -10.72 17.14 -11.05
C THR A 93 -10.40 16.16 -12.18
N LEU A 94 -9.16 15.65 -12.24
CA LEU A 94 -8.76 14.64 -13.22
C LEU A 94 -9.58 13.35 -13.07
N PRO A 95 -9.85 12.59 -14.15
CA PRO A 95 -10.42 11.26 -14.04
C PRO A 95 -9.46 10.30 -13.32
N PRO A 96 -9.93 9.15 -12.81
CA PRO A 96 -9.04 8.13 -12.26
C PRO A 96 -7.92 7.73 -13.25
N PRO A 97 -6.71 7.41 -12.75
CA PRO A 97 -5.60 7.02 -13.61
C PRO A 97 -5.89 5.71 -14.36
N PRO A 98 -5.39 5.56 -15.60
CA PRO A 98 -5.54 4.32 -16.37
C PRO A 98 -4.75 3.18 -15.72
N PRO A 99 -5.01 1.90 -16.03
CA PRO A 99 -4.23 0.79 -15.49
C PRO A 99 -2.73 0.89 -15.83
N PRO A 100 -1.85 0.41 -14.93
CA PRO A 100 -0.43 0.33 -15.22
C PRO A 100 -0.13 -0.62 -16.40
N PRO A 101 0.91 -0.37 -17.22
CA PRO A 101 1.24 -1.21 -18.38
C PRO A 101 1.51 -2.68 -18.06
N HIS A 102 1.99 -2.95 -16.84
CA HIS A 102 2.23 -4.29 -16.32
C HIS A 102 1.80 -4.32 -14.84
N GLY A 103 1.19 -5.44 -14.44
CA GLY A 103 0.90 -5.74 -13.04
C GLY A 103 -0.56 -5.71 -12.63
N THR A 104 -0.81 -6.21 -11.42
CA THR A 104 -2.15 -6.33 -10.81
C THR A 104 -2.36 -5.23 -9.77
N VAL A 105 -2.78 -4.06 -10.23
CA VAL A 105 -3.69 -3.22 -9.44
C VAL A 105 -4.87 -2.89 -10.35
N SER A 106 -5.80 -3.85 -10.39
CA SER A 106 -6.99 -3.93 -11.26
C SER A 106 -6.69 -3.90 -12.78
N PRO A 107 -7.03 -4.95 -13.54
CA PRO A 107 -6.90 -4.96 -15.01
C PRO A 107 -7.58 -3.75 -15.68
N ASP A 108 -8.62 -3.23 -15.03
CA ASP A 108 -9.44 -2.11 -15.50
C ASP A 108 -8.96 -0.74 -14.98
N GLY A 109 -7.89 -0.69 -14.17
CA GLY A 109 -7.38 0.51 -13.53
C GLY A 109 -8.14 0.89 -12.26
N MET A 110 -7.93 2.12 -11.80
CA MET A 110 -8.57 2.63 -10.59
C MET A 110 -10.02 3.05 -10.85
N ASP A 111 -10.95 2.53 -10.06
CA ASP A 111 -12.34 2.95 -10.12
C ASP A 111 -12.59 4.29 -9.38
N GLU A 112 -13.64 5.02 -9.74
CA GLU A 112 -13.96 6.34 -9.18
C GLU A 112 -14.11 6.31 -7.65
N ARG A 113 -14.73 5.25 -7.10
CA ARG A 113 -14.88 5.13 -5.65
C ARG A 113 -13.54 4.97 -4.97
N THR A 114 -12.66 4.10 -5.48
CA THR A 114 -11.31 3.93 -4.95
C THR A 114 -10.50 5.22 -5.11
N TYR A 115 -10.64 5.91 -6.24
CA TYR A 115 -9.96 7.17 -6.50
C TYR A 115 -10.34 8.26 -5.51
N ILE A 116 -11.64 8.48 -5.29
CA ILE A 116 -12.14 9.42 -4.28
C ILE A 116 -11.67 9.01 -2.88
N LEU A 117 -11.75 7.70 -2.57
CA LEU A 117 -11.31 7.18 -1.29
C LEU A 117 -9.85 7.53 -1.03
N ILE A 118 -8.94 7.22 -1.96
CA ILE A 118 -7.51 7.47 -1.71
C ILE A 118 -7.15 8.96 -1.77
N THR A 119 -7.90 9.80 -2.48
CA THR A 119 -7.56 11.22 -2.63
C THR A 119 -8.13 12.11 -1.54
N ASN A 120 -9.35 11.83 -1.07
CA ASN A 120 -10.10 12.73 -0.18
C ASN A 120 -10.42 12.16 1.20
N ILE A 121 -10.66 10.84 1.32
CA ILE A 121 -11.32 10.29 2.51
C ILE A 121 -10.37 9.42 3.35
N ALA A 122 -9.58 8.56 2.71
CA ALA A 122 -8.68 7.64 3.39
C ALA A 122 -7.32 8.31 3.67
N ILE A 123 -7.02 8.53 4.95
CA ILE A 123 -5.71 9.00 5.43
C ILE A 123 -4.79 7.83 5.80
N ARG A 124 -5.28 6.58 5.71
CA ARG A 124 -4.59 5.38 6.23
C ARG A 124 -3.93 4.57 5.12
N CYS A 125 -2.90 3.84 5.52
CA CYS A 125 -2.29 2.80 4.69
C CYS A 125 -3.32 1.72 4.33
N GLN A 126 -3.42 1.35 3.05
CA GLN A 126 -4.30 0.29 2.55
C GLN A 126 -3.91 -1.11 3.03
N PHE A 127 -2.68 -1.29 3.51
CA PHE A 127 -2.16 -2.60 3.91
C PHE A 127 -2.26 -2.87 5.41
N CYS A 128 -1.77 -1.94 6.24
CA CYS A 128 -1.76 -2.13 7.69
C CYS A 128 -2.90 -1.42 8.42
N TYR A 129 -3.59 -0.47 7.76
CA TYR A 129 -4.68 0.32 8.33
C TYR A 129 -4.34 1.09 9.62
N ASP A 130 -3.05 1.19 9.98
CA ASP A 130 -2.58 1.87 11.17
C ASP A 130 -2.81 3.39 11.05
N ARG A 131 -3.47 3.96 12.06
CA ARG A 131 -3.81 5.39 12.13
C ARG A 131 -2.63 6.25 12.56
N LYS A 132 -1.63 5.65 13.20
CA LYS A 132 -0.46 6.37 13.72
C LYS A 132 0.60 6.58 12.64
N LYS A 133 0.57 5.80 11.57
CA LYS A 133 1.52 5.90 10.47
C LYS A 133 1.01 6.87 9.42
N GLN A 134 1.89 7.78 9.01
CA GLN A 134 1.65 8.62 7.85
C GLN A 134 1.55 7.76 6.59
N SER A 135 0.63 8.10 5.68
CA SER A 135 0.46 7.40 4.41
C SER A 135 0.56 8.35 3.23
N HIS A 136 1.12 7.84 2.15
CA HIS A 136 1.38 8.53 0.90
C HIS A 136 0.67 7.83 -0.24
N ILE A 137 0.23 8.60 -1.23
CA ILE A 137 -0.21 8.03 -2.50
C ILE A 137 1.04 7.81 -3.35
N TYR A 138 1.29 6.57 -3.74
CA TYR A 138 2.31 6.22 -4.72
C TYR A 138 1.61 6.03 -6.06
N TRP A 139 1.46 7.14 -6.80
CA TRP A 139 0.60 7.21 -7.98
C TRP A 139 1.01 6.26 -9.08
N ALA A 140 2.31 6.04 -9.29
CA ALA A 140 2.84 5.06 -10.23
C ALA A 140 2.28 3.65 -10.01
N PHE A 141 1.89 3.31 -8.77
CA PHE A 141 1.31 2.03 -8.38
C PHE A 141 -0.14 2.12 -7.94
N GLN A 142 -0.75 3.31 -7.97
CA GLN A 142 -2.17 3.51 -7.66
C GLN A 142 -2.59 3.06 -6.25
N ILE A 143 -1.68 3.20 -5.29
CA ILE A 143 -1.88 2.77 -3.90
C ILE A 143 -1.68 3.92 -2.92
N ARG A 144 -2.30 3.80 -1.75
CA ARG A 144 -1.98 4.60 -0.58
C ARG A 144 -1.35 3.73 0.50
N SER A 145 -0.08 3.98 0.83
CA SER A 145 0.70 3.16 1.74
C SER A 145 1.51 4.00 2.73
N CYS A 146 1.79 3.46 3.91
CA CYS A 146 2.90 3.97 4.72
C CYS A 146 4.24 3.46 4.17
N ASP A 147 5.33 4.13 4.54
CA ASP A 147 6.68 3.81 4.07
C ASP A 147 7.06 2.35 4.35
N ASP A 148 6.76 1.84 5.55
CA ASP A 148 7.09 0.45 5.91
C ASP A 148 6.41 -0.57 5.00
N CYS A 149 5.10 -0.42 4.77
CA CYS A 149 4.35 -1.34 3.92
C CYS A 149 4.74 -1.20 2.45
N PHE A 150 5.15 0.00 2.03
CA PHE A 150 5.63 0.28 0.69
C PHE A 150 6.99 -0.40 0.44
N LEU A 151 7.95 -0.22 1.35
CA LEU A 151 9.27 -0.84 1.28
C LEU A 151 9.18 -2.37 1.25
N GLN A 152 8.31 -2.96 2.07
CA GLN A 152 8.10 -4.41 2.07
C GLN A 152 7.65 -4.96 0.70
N ARG A 153 6.91 -4.18 -0.08
CA ARG A 153 6.31 -4.59 -1.36
C ARG A 153 7.07 -4.10 -2.58
N THR A 154 8.13 -3.33 -2.38
CA THR A 154 8.91 -2.75 -3.46
C THR A 154 10.34 -3.26 -3.45
N ILE A 155 10.99 -3.11 -4.59
CA ILE A 155 12.37 -3.55 -4.81
C ILE A 155 13.06 -2.57 -5.74
N SER A 156 14.30 -2.22 -5.41
CA SER A 156 15.12 -1.30 -6.19
C SER A 156 15.62 -1.91 -7.49
N GLU A 157 15.88 -1.06 -8.48
CA GLU A 157 16.57 -1.44 -9.73
C GLU A 157 17.89 -2.14 -9.44
N TYR A 158 18.70 -1.60 -8.52
CA TYR A 158 20.00 -2.16 -8.19
C TYR A 158 19.90 -3.60 -7.69
N ARG A 159 18.94 -3.95 -6.82
CA ARG A 159 18.75 -5.35 -6.40
C ARG A 159 18.35 -6.24 -7.56
N LEU A 160 17.42 -5.80 -8.39
CA LEU A 160 16.95 -6.56 -9.55
C LEU A 160 18.12 -6.89 -10.48
N LEU A 161 18.96 -5.90 -10.81
CA LEU A 161 20.09 -6.07 -11.72
C LEU A 161 21.26 -6.85 -11.08
N ASN A 162 21.63 -6.54 -9.84
CA ASN A 162 22.87 -7.04 -9.24
C ASN A 162 22.70 -8.33 -8.43
N HIS A 163 21.56 -8.51 -7.75
CA HIS A 163 21.33 -9.68 -6.90
C HIS A 163 20.50 -10.73 -7.64
N TYR A 164 19.39 -10.30 -8.24
CA TYR A 164 18.48 -11.21 -8.96
C TYR A 164 18.88 -11.44 -10.43
N LYS A 165 19.89 -10.70 -10.92
CA LYS A 165 20.43 -10.81 -12.30
C LYS A 165 19.34 -10.67 -13.38
N ILE A 166 18.36 -9.83 -13.11
CA ILE A 166 17.27 -9.55 -14.05
C ILE A 166 17.82 -8.64 -15.16
N PRO A 167 17.61 -8.97 -16.45
CA PRO A 167 18.01 -8.09 -17.54
C PRO A 167 17.33 -6.73 -17.42
N LYS A 168 18.09 -5.65 -17.59
CA LYS A 168 17.56 -4.27 -17.55
C LYS A 168 16.40 -4.08 -18.54
N ASP A 169 16.50 -4.71 -19.70
CA ASP A 169 15.50 -4.65 -20.76
C ASP A 169 14.17 -5.30 -20.36
N ALA A 170 14.18 -6.29 -19.45
CA ALA A 170 12.96 -6.87 -18.91
C ALA A 170 12.16 -5.87 -18.06
N LEU A 171 12.80 -4.82 -17.54
CA LEU A 171 12.18 -3.80 -16.71
C LEU A 171 11.63 -2.61 -17.51
N CYS A 172 11.80 -2.59 -18.85
CA CYS A 172 11.60 -1.38 -19.66
C CYS A 172 10.15 -0.89 -19.77
N GLY A 173 9.17 -1.74 -19.44
CA GLY A 173 7.74 -1.39 -19.39
C GLY A 173 7.17 -1.19 -18.00
N LEU A 174 7.95 -1.46 -16.95
CA LEU A 174 7.43 -1.48 -15.58
C LEU A 174 7.28 -0.07 -15.02
N PRO A 175 6.13 0.25 -14.39
CA PRO A 175 6.01 1.43 -13.53
C PRO A 175 7.06 1.44 -12.43
N TYR A 176 7.55 2.63 -12.10
CA TYR A 176 8.47 2.85 -11.01
C TYR A 176 8.18 4.19 -10.34
N VAL A 177 8.61 4.31 -9.08
CA VAL A 177 8.86 5.63 -8.46
C VAL A 177 10.36 5.91 -8.52
N SER A 178 10.72 7.18 -8.62
CA SER A 178 12.11 7.59 -8.83
C SER A 178 12.58 8.65 -7.81
N PRO A 179 12.48 8.37 -6.49
CA PRO A 179 12.98 9.30 -5.48
C PRO A 179 14.47 9.59 -5.73
N CYS A 180 14.80 10.87 -5.96
CA CYS A 180 16.15 11.31 -6.29
C CYS A 180 16.78 10.49 -7.43
N ASN A 181 16.11 10.22 -8.55
CA ASN A 181 16.61 9.41 -9.69
C ASN A 181 16.86 7.92 -9.39
N TYR A 182 16.48 7.44 -8.21
CA TYR A 182 16.65 6.04 -7.82
C TYR A 182 15.38 5.24 -8.05
N LYS A 183 15.41 4.31 -9.01
CA LYS A 183 14.21 3.58 -9.44
C LYS A 183 13.83 2.45 -8.49
N ILE A 184 12.58 2.46 -8.07
CA ILE A 184 11.97 1.47 -7.21
C ILE A 184 10.73 0.91 -7.91
N TYR A 185 10.65 -0.42 -7.98
CA TYR A 185 9.60 -1.17 -8.67
C TYR A 185 8.70 -1.91 -7.68
N TRP A 186 7.49 -2.23 -8.11
CA TRP A 186 6.58 -3.09 -7.36
C TRP A 186 6.95 -4.57 -7.55
N LYS A 187 7.14 -5.32 -6.45
CA LYS A 187 7.60 -6.72 -6.49
C LYS A 187 6.67 -7.62 -7.30
N ASP A 188 5.36 -7.46 -7.14
CA ASP A 188 4.38 -8.35 -7.78
C ASP A 188 4.37 -8.22 -9.30
N HIS A 189 4.92 -7.13 -9.86
CA HIS A 189 4.95 -6.91 -11.31
C HIS A 189 6.17 -7.57 -11.98
N ILE A 190 7.20 -7.91 -11.19
CA ILE A 190 8.47 -8.43 -11.70
C ILE A 190 8.29 -9.78 -12.44
N PRO A 191 7.59 -10.79 -11.89
CA PRO A 191 7.46 -12.08 -12.56
C PRO A 191 6.78 -11.99 -13.93
N THR A 192 5.73 -11.19 -14.04
CA THR A 192 5.02 -10.98 -15.31
C THR A 192 5.92 -10.30 -16.35
N ALA A 193 6.64 -9.24 -15.97
CA ALA A 193 7.56 -8.57 -16.89
C ALA A 193 8.72 -9.48 -17.35
N GLN A 194 9.23 -10.34 -16.47
CA GLN A 194 10.23 -11.34 -16.85
C GLN A 194 9.67 -12.38 -17.82
N SER A 195 8.45 -12.85 -17.59
CA SER A 195 7.77 -13.79 -18.50
C SER A 195 7.57 -13.16 -19.89
N ASP A 196 7.04 -11.94 -19.94
CA ASP A 196 6.80 -11.22 -21.20
C ASP A 196 8.10 -10.97 -21.96
N TYR A 197 9.18 -10.61 -21.26
CA TYR A 197 10.51 -10.45 -21.83
C TYR A 197 11.05 -11.75 -22.44
N SER A 198 10.94 -12.88 -21.71
CA SER A 198 11.39 -14.18 -22.20
C SER A 198 10.62 -14.59 -23.46
N LEU A 199 9.29 -14.42 -23.48
CA LEU A 199 8.46 -14.70 -24.65
C LEU A 199 8.83 -13.83 -25.87
N ALA A 200 9.07 -12.53 -25.65
CA ALA A 200 9.49 -11.62 -26.71
C ALA A 200 10.88 -11.99 -27.28
N LYS A 201 11.79 -12.44 -26.41
CA LYS A 201 13.12 -12.94 -26.80
C LYS A 201 13.04 -14.23 -27.61
N GLU A 202 12.19 -15.17 -27.20
CA GLU A 202 11.97 -16.44 -27.92
C GLU A 202 11.29 -16.23 -29.27
N SER A 203 10.45 -15.19 -29.39
CA SER A 203 9.74 -14.86 -30.62
C SER A 203 10.54 -14.01 -31.61
N ASP A 204 11.80 -13.67 -31.32
CA ASP A 204 12.65 -12.76 -32.11
C ASP A 204 12.03 -11.37 -32.38
N LEU A 205 11.13 -10.92 -31.49
CA LEU A 205 10.44 -9.64 -31.56
C LEU A 205 10.86 -8.68 -30.44
N LEU A 206 12.01 -8.96 -29.81
CA LEU A 206 12.43 -8.29 -28.58
C LEU A 206 12.53 -6.77 -28.74
N GLU A 207 13.16 -6.27 -29.80
CA GLU A 207 13.33 -4.83 -30.02
C GLU A 207 11.98 -4.12 -30.19
N VAL A 208 11.08 -4.71 -30.98
CA VAL A 208 9.73 -4.17 -31.22
C VAL A 208 8.93 -4.16 -29.93
N TRP A 209 8.96 -5.27 -29.17
CA TRP A 209 8.31 -5.37 -27.87
C TRP A 209 8.84 -4.31 -26.90
N MET A 210 10.16 -4.16 -26.78
CA MET A 210 10.80 -3.17 -25.90
C MET A 210 10.38 -1.74 -26.24
N MET A 211 10.35 -1.39 -27.53
CA MET A 211 9.92 -0.06 -27.98
C MET A 211 8.45 0.21 -27.61
N GLN A 212 7.58 -0.79 -27.81
CA GLN A 212 6.17 -0.70 -27.41
C GLN A 212 6.03 -0.53 -25.90
N GLN A 213 6.78 -1.28 -25.10
CA GLN A 213 6.71 -1.19 -23.64
C GLN A 213 7.21 0.15 -23.10
N LYS A 214 8.34 0.66 -23.62
CA LYS A 214 8.84 2.00 -23.27
C LYS A 214 7.81 3.08 -23.60
N THR A 215 7.19 3.00 -24.77
CA THR A 215 6.16 3.97 -25.20
C THR A 215 4.92 3.92 -24.30
N LYS A 216 4.46 2.71 -23.92
CA LYS A 216 3.33 2.55 -22.98
C LYS A 216 3.67 3.13 -21.61
N LEU A 217 4.87 2.84 -21.11
CA LEU A 217 5.35 3.35 -19.83
C LEU A 217 5.47 4.87 -19.82
N GLU A 218 6.03 5.46 -20.87
CA GLU A 218 6.17 6.92 -20.98
C GLU A 218 4.82 7.63 -20.94
N ARG A 219 3.84 7.15 -21.72
CA ARG A 219 2.46 7.70 -21.69
C ARG A 219 1.81 7.56 -20.31
N TYR A 220 2.03 6.42 -19.65
CA TYR A 220 1.52 6.17 -18.32
C TYR A 220 2.15 7.13 -17.29
N LEU A 221 3.49 7.24 -17.26
CA LEU A 221 4.19 8.11 -16.32
C LEU A 221 3.86 9.59 -16.53
N ASN A 222 3.71 10.05 -17.78
CA ASN A 222 3.23 11.41 -18.06
C ASN A 222 1.81 11.64 -17.53
N THR A 223 0.93 10.63 -17.60
CA THR A 223 -0.40 10.70 -17.00
C THR A 223 -0.31 10.78 -15.48
N ILE A 224 0.52 9.94 -14.87
CA ILE A 224 0.75 9.91 -13.43
C ILE A 224 1.34 11.22 -12.90
N GLU A 225 2.27 11.84 -13.64
CA GLU A 225 2.86 13.13 -13.29
C GLU A 225 1.81 14.23 -13.17
N ASN A 226 0.78 14.23 -14.04
CA ASN A 226 -0.34 15.17 -13.94
C ASN A 226 -1.17 14.95 -12.66
N HIS A 227 -1.40 13.70 -12.25
CA HIS A 227 -2.13 13.38 -11.02
C HIS A 227 -1.32 13.76 -9.78
N GLU A 228 -0.02 13.47 -9.79
CA GLU A 228 0.92 13.89 -8.76
C GLU A 228 0.95 15.42 -8.65
N TRP A 229 1.02 16.12 -9.78
CA TRP A 229 1.02 17.57 -9.81
C TRP A 229 -0.29 18.16 -9.26
N GLU A 230 -1.44 17.64 -9.67
CA GLU A 230 -2.75 18.08 -9.18
C GLU A 230 -2.85 17.89 -7.66
N PHE A 231 -2.49 16.70 -7.17
CA PHE A 231 -2.47 16.41 -5.73
C PHE A 231 -1.52 17.34 -4.98
N ARG A 232 -0.29 17.52 -5.47
CA ARG A 232 0.69 18.43 -4.83
C ARG A 232 0.17 19.86 -4.80
N ASN A 233 -0.39 20.36 -5.89
CA ASN A 233 -0.93 21.71 -5.98
C ASN A 233 -2.13 21.91 -5.05
N GLU A 234 -2.97 20.89 -4.86
CA GLU A 234 -4.03 20.95 -3.86
C GLU A 234 -3.45 20.97 -2.44
N MET A 235 -2.55 20.04 -2.10
CA MET A 235 -1.91 19.95 -0.78
C MET A 235 -1.06 21.20 -0.43
N THR A 236 -0.55 21.90 -1.44
CA THR A 236 0.16 23.19 -1.34
C THR A 236 -0.72 24.26 -0.69
N LYS A 237 -2.00 24.33 -1.08
CA LYS A 237 -2.98 25.26 -0.48
C LYS A 237 -3.14 25.00 1.02
N TRP A 238 -2.86 23.78 1.47
CA TRP A 238 -2.90 23.33 2.86
C TRP A 238 -1.52 23.36 3.57
N SER A 239 -0.50 23.99 2.96
CA SER A 239 0.85 24.17 3.51
C SER A 239 1.67 22.88 3.76
N TYR A 240 1.47 21.84 2.94
CA TYR A 240 2.12 20.51 3.05
C TYR A 240 3.52 20.42 2.37
N HIS A 241 4.30 21.50 2.31
CA HIS A 241 5.45 21.58 1.40
C HIS A 241 6.76 20.92 1.85
N ASN A 242 6.98 20.70 3.15
CA ASN A 242 8.26 20.18 3.64
C ASN A 242 8.31 18.65 3.78
N THR A 243 7.18 17.96 3.60
CA THR A 243 7.09 16.52 3.85
C THR A 243 7.55 15.67 2.66
N LEU A 244 7.33 16.13 1.43
CA LEU A 244 7.57 15.33 0.21
C LEU A 244 9.07 15.12 -0.08
N SER A 245 9.91 16.15 -0.01
CA SER A 245 11.36 16.02 -0.21
C SER A 245 12.02 15.15 0.87
N LEU A 246 11.61 15.32 2.13
CA LEU A 246 12.06 14.47 3.23
C LEU A 246 11.63 13.01 3.04
N GLN A 247 10.44 12.77 2.49
CA GLN A 247 9.94 11.41 2.20
C GLN A 247 10.74 10.75 1.08
N GLU A 248 11.06 11.46 0.00
CA GLU A 248 11.88 10.92 -1.08
C GLU A 248 13.28 10.52 -0.59
N ILE A 249 13.91 11.38 0.22
CA ILE A 249 15.22 11.08 0.82
C ILE A 249 15.12 9.87 1.78
N LYS A 250 14.08 9.80 2.63
CA LYS A 250 13.85 8.66 3.53
C LYS A 250 13.64 7.36 2.77
N LEU A 251 12.93 7.42 1.65
CA LEU A 251 12.63 6.25 0.84
C LEU A 251 13.89 5.72 0.15
N ARG A 252 14.65 6.59 -0.53
CA ARG A 252 15.91 6.20 -1.18
C ARG A 252 16.93 5.66 -0.18
N SER A 253 17.13 6.36 0.94
CA SER A 253 18.03 5.91 2.01
C SER A 253 17.61 4.54 2.56
N SER A 254 16.33 4.33 2.81
CA SER A 254 15.86 3.03 3.32
C SER A 254 16.10 1.88 2.36
N CYS A 255 15.84 2.06 1.06
CA CYS A 255 16.14 1.05 0.06
C CYS A 255 17.65 0.75 0.01
N MET A 256 18.49 1.77 -0.06
CA MET A 256 19.94 1.60 -0.11
C MET A 256 20.51 0.91 1.14
N ALA A 257 19.99 1.21 2.33
CA ALA A 257 20.42 0.54 3.56
C ALA A 257 20.09 -0.96 3.54
N GLU A 258 18.91 -1.35 3.02
CA GLU A 258 18.55 -2.75 2.82
C GLU A 258 19.45 -3.46 1.80
N GLU A 259 19.91 -2.76 0.76
CA GLU A 259 20.88 -3.28 -0.20
C GLU A 259 22.22 -3.59 0.46
N ILE A 260 22.76 -2.61 1.18
CA ILE A 260 24.03 -2.76 1.90
C ILE A 260 23.91 -3.91 2.90
N ALA A 261 22.78 -4.01 3.61
CA ALA A 261 22.50 -5.14 4.49
C ALA A 261 22.61 -6.48 3.74
N SER A 262 21.91 -6.58 2.62
CA SER A 262 21.88 -7.77 1.77
C SER A 262 23.27 -8.14 1.25
N ASP A 263 24.01 -7.18 0.69
CA ASP A 263 25.38 -7.36 0.17
C ASP A 263 26.34 -7.84 1.26
N MET A 264 26.22 -7.26 2.46
CA MET A 264 27.06 -7.59 3.60
C MET A 264 26.55 -8.82 4.39
N LYS A 265 25.47 -9.46 3.94
CA LYS A 265 24.80 -10.59 4.62
C LYS A 265 24.43 -10.26 6.07
N LEU A 266 23.94 -9.04 6.28
CA LEU A 266 23.46 -8.52 7.54
C LEU A 266 21.94 -8.59 7.63
N ASP A 267 21.45 -8.63 8.86
CA ASP A 267 20.03 -8.51 9.18
C ASP A 267 19.60 -7.04 9.01
N SER A 268 18.73 -6.79 8.02
CA SER A 268 18.22 -5.44 7.72
C SER A 268 17.40 -4.85 8.86
N GLU A 269 16.71 -5.67 9.67
CA GLU A 269 15.97 -5.15 10.82
C GLU A 269 16.91 -4.58 11.88
N LYS A 270 18.07 -5.21 12.09
CA LYS A 270 19.09 -4.70 13.02
C LYS A 270 19.72 -3.39 12.57
N LEU A 271 19.94 -3.21 11.27
CA LEU A 271 20.41 -1.92 10.77
C LEU A 271 19.39 -0.81 11.06
N ARG A 272 18.09 -1.15 11.00
CA ARG A 272 16.99 -0.21 11.25
C ARG A 272 16.95 0.19 12.71
N ASP A 273 17.11 -0.79 13.61
CA ASP A 273 17.23 -0.57 15.05
C ASP A 273 18.47 0.27 15.41
N TRP A 274 19.55 0.19 14.63
CA TRP A 274 20.75 0.99 14.83
C TRP A 274 20.64 2.43 14.31
N GLY A 275 19.50 2.81 13.73
CA GLY A 275 19.28 4.17 13.24
C GLY A 275 20.17 4.57 12.05
N ILE A 276 20.75 3.58 11.37
CA ILE A 276 21.67 3.77 10.24
C ILE A 276 20.95 4.36 9.01
N TYR A 277 19.62 4.29 9.00
CA TYR A 277 18.72 4.74 7.92
C TYR A 277 18.56 6.27 7.84
N TRP A 278 19.09 7.05 8.80
CA TRP A 278 18.69 8.45 8.99
C TRP A 278 19.70 9.50 8.53
N TYR A 279 20.80 9.12 7.88
CA TYR A 279 21.72 10.06 7.24
C TYR A 279 21.38 10.14 5.75
N PRO A 280 21.18 11.33 5.13
CA PRO A 280 21.91 12.60 5.32
C PRO A 280 21.05 13.73 5.94
N MET A 281 20.29 13.44 6.99
CA MET A 281 19.36 14.40 7.60
C MET A 281 20.02 15.26 8.71
N ASN A 282 21.10 15.98 8.39
CA ASN A 282 21.54 17.02 9.31
C ASN A 282 20.57 18.22 9.19
N ASN A 283 19.88 18.54 10.29
CA ASN A 283 18.61 19.28 10.42
C ASN A 283 18.42 20.62 9.69
N ASN A 284 19.41 21.14 8.97
CA ASN A 284 19.33 22.46 8.32
C ASN A 284 19.45 22.43 6.79
N ILE A 285 19.57 21.27 6.16
CA ILE A 285 19.88 21.21 4.73
C ILE A 285 19.12 20.08 4.05
N VAL A 286 17.88 20.35 3.64
CA VAL A 286 17.28 19.67 2.49
C VAL A 286 17.93 20.30 1.24
N ARG A 287 19.18 19.92 0.92
CA ARG A 287 19.83 20.28 -0.35
C ARG A 287 19.44 19.25 -1.40
N ASN A 288 19.55 19.64 -2.67
CA ASN A 288 19.48 18.74 -3.81
C ASN A 288 20.65 17.75 -3.74
N LEU A 289 20.44 16.60 -3.10
CA LEU A 289 21.41 15.51 -3.05
C LEU A 289 21.63 14.98 -4.48
N ASN A 290 22.89 14.90 -4.89
CA ASN A 290 23.29 14.31 -6.16
C ASN A 290 23.79 12.86 -5.96
N GLU A 291 24.13 12.15 -7.05
CA GLU A 291 24.59 10.76 -6.96
C GLU A 291 25.89 10.58 -6.17
N ASP A 292 26.79 11.56 -6.17
CA ASP A 292 28.04 11.50 -5.40
C ASP A 292 27.75 11.54 -3.90
N ASP A 293 26.82 12.40 -3.45
CA ASP A 293 26.38 12.45 -2.04
C ASP A 293 25.85 11.09 -1.56
N TRP A 294 25.12 10.38 -2.41
CA TRP A 294 24.58 9.05 -2.11
C TRP A 294 25.65 7.96 -2.11
N ASN A 295 26.65 8.05 -2.99
CA ASN A 295 27.78 7.14 -3.02
C ASN A 295 28.67 7.29 -1.79
N ASP A 296 28.96 8.53 -1.39
CA ASP A 296 29.70 8.83 -0.16
C ASP A 296 28.97 8.25 1.05
N TRP A 297 27.66 8.49 1.14
CA TRP A 297 26.85 7.90 2.19
C TRP A 297 26.89 6.36 2.19
N ARG A 298 26.77 5.69 1.03
CA ARG A 298 26.90 4.23 0.94
C ARG A 298 28.24 3.74 1.53
N LEU A 299 29.34 4.40 1.19
CA LEU A 299 30.67 4.05 1.70
C LEU A 299 30.78 4.21 3.22
N GLU A 300 30.18 5.28 3.77
CA GLU A 300 30.11 5.49 5.21
C GLU A 300 29.33 4.37 5.91
N ILE A 301 28.15 4.02 5.39
CA ILE A 301 27.30 2.96 5.96
C ILE A 301 28.00 1.61 5.88
N GLU A 302 28.63 1.27 4.75
CA GLU A 302 29.45 0.07 4.65
C GLU A 302 30.58 0.05 5.69
N ALA A 303 31.25 1.19 5.91
CA ALA A 303 32.31 1.29 6.90
C ALA A 303 31.77 1.06 8.32
N GLU A 304 30.62 1.63 8.67
CA GLU A 304 29.95 1.40 9.96
C GLU A 304 29.50 -0.06 10.11
N CYS A 305 28.86 -0.64 9.10
CA CYS A 305 28.51 -2.05 9.09
C CYS A 305 29.74 -2.95 9.29
N LYS A 306 30.88 -2.64 8.62
CA LYS A 306 32.16 -3.34 8.81
C LYS A 306 32.66 -3.21 10.25
N LYS A 307 32.55 -2.02 10.87
CA LYS A 307 32.90 -1.82 12.29
C LYS A 307 32.02 -2.66 13.21
N ILE A 308 30.72 -2.75 12.93
CA ILE A 308 29.78 -3.52 13.76
C ILE A 308 30.04 -5.03 13.63
N ILE A 309 30.30 -5.54 12.43
CA ILE A 309 30.72 -6.94 12.20
C ILE A 309 32.01 -7.22 12.98
N ARG A 310 33.01 -6.34 12.93
CA ARG A 310 34.26 -6.51 13.69
C ARG A 310 34.00 -6.54 15.20
N LYS A 311 33.14 -5.65 15.71
CA LYS A 311 32.78 -5.61 17.14
C LYS A 311 31.96 -6.83 17.58
N SER A 312 31.05 -7.33 16.75
CA SER A 312 30.27 -8.54 17.04
C SER A 312 31.17 -9.78 17.01
N HIS A 313 32.09 -9.88 16.04
CA HIS A 313 33.12 -10.90 15.99
C HIS A 313 34.08 -10.80 17.18
N ALA A 314 34.49 -9.60 17.61
CA ALA A 314 35.35 -9.43 18.80
C ALA A 314 34.63 -9.82 20.10
N LYS A 315 33.33 -9.52 20.24
CA LYS A 315 32.50 -10.01 21.35
C LYS A 315 32.35 -11.53 21.32
N TRP A 316 32.19 -12.13 20.13
CA TRP A 316 32.09 -13.58 19.95
C TRP A 316 33.43 -14.27 20.24
N TYR A 317 34.53 -13.77 19.70
CA TYR A 317 35.89 -14.27 19.94
C TYR A 317 36.29 -14.15 21.41
N ASN A 318 35.93 -13.06 22.11
CA ASN A 318 36.15 -12.96 23.56
C ASN A 318 35.25 -13.89 24.40
N ARG A 319 34.08 -14.29 23.88
CA ARG A 319 33.18 -15.24 24.55
C ARG A 319 33.65 -16.69 24.38
N PHE A 320 34.30 -17.01 23.26
CA PHE A 320 34.86 -18.34 22.99
C PHE A 320 36.32 -18.49 23.40
N SER A 321 37.15 -17.45 23.38
CA SER A 321 38.54 -17.52 23.88
C SER A 321 38.61 -17.61 25.40
N ARG A 322 37.59 -17.12 26.12
CA ARG A 322 37.44 -17.31 27.57
C ARG A 322 36.85 -18.66 27.97
N ALA A 323 36.27 -19.42 27.04
CA ALA A 323 35.78 -20.78 27.30
C ALA A 323 36.85 -21.86 27.08
N SER A 324 37.98 -21.51 26.46
CA SER A 324 39.10 -22.43 26.17
C SER A 324 40.27 -22.32 27.16
N ILE A 325 40.08 -21.62 28.28
CA ILE A 325 41.04 -21.58 29.40
C ILE A 325 40.32 -22.13 30.63
N ILE A 326 40.02 -23.43 30.62
CA ILE A 326 39.83 -24.23 31.82
C ILE A 326 40.62 -25.52 31.57
N TYR A 327 41.82 -25.58 32.17
CA TYR A 327 42.52 -26.82 32.47
C TYR A 327 41.82 -27.52 33.64
#